data_AF-A0A2D3W2Y7-F1
#
_entry.id   AF-A0A2D3W2Y7-F1
#
_cell.length_a   1.000
_cell.length_b   1.000
_cell.length_c   1.000
_cell.angle_alpha   90.00
_cell.angle_beta   90.00
_cell.angle_gamma   90.00
#
_symmetry.space_group_name_H-M   'P 1'
#
loop_
_entity.id
_entity.type
_entity.pdbx_description
1 polymer ?
#
loop_
_entity_poly.entity_id
_entity_poly.type
_entity_poly.pdbx_seq_one_letter_code
_entity_poly.pdbx_strand_id
1 'polypeptide(L)'
;MISQKKIVLSALAATIVAFTGCGSSSSDTTTPPPAPTLSSATLIDAAIQGLPYTCGTNSSVTDANGTFQFASGNSCSFTVGTSTLNVAAAKLNANNVKITPFDITELAADTNKTIRFMQLVQSLDKADDGKIDLTALSGKTLVLTTALADDSNLATAFTNVVAAGGTTDAETTLVTAVEALTHFVSTNTDPTVIEDIPTDLVVDGWVNP
;
A
#
# COMPACT_ATOMS: atom_id res chain seq x y z
N MET A 1 -63.25 -2.87 59.15
CA MET A 1 -63.20 -3.66 57.91
C MET A 1 -62.19 -4.78 58.11
N ILE A 2 -62.69 -5.99 57.91
CA ILE A 2 -62.02 -7.28 58.04
C ILE A 2 -61.07 -7.50 56.86
N SER A 3 -59.85 -7.99 57.12
CA SER A 3 -59.43 -9.29 56.60
C SER A 3 -58.12 -9.73 57.24
N GLN A 4 -58.20 -10.89 57.91
CA GLN A 4 -57.06 -11.63 58.43
C GLN A 4 -56.56 -12.63 57.38
N LYS A 5 -55.27 -13.00 57.44
CA LYS A 5 -54.90 -14.43 57.45
C LYS A 5 -53.42 -14.72 57.77
N LYS A 6 -53.26 -15.24 58.99
CA LYS A 6 -52.60 -16.51 59.36
C LYS A 6 -51.15 -16.79 58.95
N ILE A 7 -50.31 -16.70 59.98
CA ILE A 7 -49.07 -17.43 60.31
C ILE A 7 -49.09 -18.90 59.87
N VAL A 8 -47.97 -19.41 59.33
CA VAL A 8 -47.45 -20.77 59.62
C VAL A 8 -45.90 -20.77 59.62
N LEU A 9 -45.34 -21.19 60.76
CA LEU A 9 -43.96 -21.58 61.06
C LEU A 9 -43.72 -23.05 60.63
N SER A 10 -42.59 -23.40 60.00
CA SER A 10 -41.99 -24.76 59.87
C SER A 10 -40.90 -24.70 58.77
N ALA A 11 -39.69 -25.28 58.81
CA ALA A 11 -39.01 -26.17 59.73
C ALA A 11 -37.49 -26.16 59.47
N LEU A 12 -36.80 -26.66 60.48
CA LEU A 12 -35.41 -27.09 60.65
C LEU A 12 -34.90 -28.14 59.62
N ALA A 13 -33.69 -27.97 59.06
CA ALA A 13 -32.76 -29.03 58.62
C ALA A 13 -31.38 -28.39 58.30
N ALA A 14 -30.36 -28.51 59.15
CA ALA A 14 -29.37 -29.59 59.21
C ALA A 14 -28.33 -29.58 58.07
N THR A 15 -27.21 -28.92 58.35
CA THR A 15 -25.80 -29.29 58.13
C THR A 15 -25.44 -30.22 56.94
N ILE A 16 -24.67 -29.69 55.98
CA ILE A 16 -23.72 -30.49 55.18
C ILE A 16 -22.33 -29.84 55.23
N VAL A 17 -21.36 -30.68 55.56
CA VAL A 17 -19.93 -30.45 55.73
C VAL A 17 -19.25 -30.24 54.38
N ALA A 18 -18.16 -29.46 54.44
CA ALA A 18 -17.21 -29.05 53.42
C ALA A 18 -16.96 -30.02 52.24
N PHE A 19 -16.80 -29.42 51.06
CA PHE A 19 -15.83 -29.86 50.07
C PHE A 19 -14.99 -28.66 49.62
N THR A 20 -13.72 -28.66 50.03
CA THR A 20 -12.66 -27.86 49.43
C THR A 20 -12.44 -28.35 48.01
N GLY A 21 -12.91 -27.59 47.02
CA GLY A 21 -12.52 -27.73 45.62
C GLY A 21 -11.54 -26.63 45.25
N CYS A 22 -10.25 -26.86 45.48
CA CYS A 22 -9.17 -26.08 44.90
C CYS A 22 -9.16 -26.34 43.39
N GLY A 23 -9.87 -25.50 42.62
CA GLY A 23 -9.79 -25.47 41.17
C GLY A 23 -8.51 -24.75 40.74
N SER A 24 -7.42 -25.50 40.60
CA SER A 24 -6.22 -25.06 39.90
C SER A 24 -6.55 -24.87 38.41
N SER A 25 -7.13 -23.73 38.05
CA SER A 25 -7.03 -23.26 36.67
C SER A 25 -5.64 -22.66 36.51
N SER A 26 -4.71 -23.49 36.05
CA SER A 26 -3.47 -23.03 35.43
C SER A 26 -3.88 -22.11 34.28
N SER A 27 -3.96 -20.83 34.60
CA SER A 27 -4.06 -19.79 33.59
C SER A 27 -2.65 -19.70 33.03
N ASP A 28 -2.38 -20.51 32.01
CA ASP A 28 -1.26 -20.28 31.12
C ASP A 28 -1.50 -18.91 30.49
N THR A 29 -1.02 -17.87 31.18
CA THR A 29 -0.90 -16.54 30.63
C THR A 29 0.22 -16.63 29.60
N THR A 30 -0.11 -17.17 28.43
CA THR A 30 0.68 -16.97 27.23
C THR A 30 0.55 -15.49 26.91
N THR A 31 1.48 -14.69 27.46
CA THR A 31 1.69 -13.33 26.98
C THR A 31 1.83 -13.41 25.46
N PRO A 32 0.95 -12.74 24.69
CA PRO A 32 1.06 -12.73 23.25
C PRO A 32 2.47 -12.28 22.85
N PRO A 33 3.07 -12.84 21.80
CA PRO A 33 4.34 -12.35 21.28
C PRO A 33 4.25 -10.83 21.08
N PRO A 34 5.31 -10.07 21.42
CA PRO A 34 5.32 -8.64 21.18
C PRO A 34 5.05 -8.36 19.70
N ALA A 35 4.24 -7.33 19.43
CA ALA A 35 3.93 -6.91 18.07
C ALA A 35 5.23 -6.59 17.31
N PRO A 36 5.31 -6.95 16.01
CA PRO A 36 6.50 -6.69 15.22
C PRO A 36 6.81 -5.19 15.17
N THR A 37 8.08 -4.82 15.32
CA THR A 37 8.52 -3.43 15.15
C THR A 37 8.43 -3.05 13.68
N LEU A 38 7.65 -2.02 13.38
CA LEU A 38 7.46 -1.52 12.02
C LEU A 38 8.55 -0.52 11.65
N SER A 39 9.06 -0.64 10.43
CA SER A 39 9.84 0.36 9.72
C SER A 39 8.98 1.02 8.65
N SER A 40 9.43 2.15 8.14
CA SER A 40 8.76 2.91 7.07
C SER A 40 9.61 2.93 5.81
N ALA A 41 8.94 2.99 4.66
CA ALA A 41 9.52 3.27 3.35
C ALA A 41 8.61 4.24 2.59
N THR A 42 9.14 4.86 1.55
CA THR A 42 8.41 5.80 0.71
C THR A 42 8.41 5.31 -0.73
N LEU A 43 7.24 5.17 -1.33
CA LEU A 43 7.09 4.89 -2.76
C LEU A 43 7.16 6.20 -3.55
N ILE A 44 8.12 6.32 -4.46
CA ILE A 44 8.47 7.57 -5.11
C ILE A 44 8.64 7.46 -6.65
N ASP A 45 7.89 8.28 -7.37
CA ASP A 45 8.27 8.91 -8.64
C ASP A 45 8.25 10.43 -8.40
N ALA A 46 7.08 10.97 -8.08
CA ALA A 46 6.97 11.82 -6.89
C ALA A 46 6.33 10.99 -5.77
N ALA A 47 6.14 11.54 -4.57
CA ALA A 47 5.48 10.81 -3.49
C ALA A 47 4.12 10.23 -3.94
N ILE A 48 3.98 8.89 -3.98
CA ILE A 48 2.78 8.22 -4.51
C ILE A 48 1.78 7.92 -3.39
N GLN A 49 0.71 8.70 -3.33
CA GLN A 49 -0.40 8.54 -2.39
C GLN A 49 -1.50 7.64 -2.96
N GLY A 50 -2.25 6.98 -2.07
CA GLY A 50 -3.56 6.41 -2.41
C GLY A 50 -3.54 4.97 -2.89
N LEU A 51 -2.40 4.29 -2.84
CA LEU A 51 -2.28 2.89 -3.23
C LEU A 51 -2.53 1.97 -2.03
N PRO A 52 -3.55 1.10 -2.06
CA PRO A 52 -3.68 0.03 -1.09
C PRO A 52 -2.45 -0.89 -1.14
N TYR A 53 -1.93 -1.27 0.02
CA TYR A 53 -0.79 -2.18 0.10
C TYR A 53 -0.97 -3.21 1.21
N THR A 54 -0.27 -4.34 1.07
CA THR A 54 -0.13 -5.37 2.11
C THR A 54 1.33 -5.76 2.27
N CYS A 55 1.86 -5.66 3.48
CA CYS A 55 3.21 -6.07 3.87
C CYS A 55 3.13 -7.10 5.01
N GLY A 56 3.14 -8.41 4.67
CA GLY A 56 2.84 -9.47 5.63
C GLY A 56 1.40 -9.37 6.14
N THR A 57 1.21 -9.18 7.44
CA THR A 57 -0.13 -9.01 8.05
C THR A 57 -0.62 -7.56 8.09
N ASN A 58 0.21 -6.60 7.67
CA ASN A 58 -0.13 -5.18 7.72
C ASN A 58 -0.71 -4.75 6.38
N SER A 59 -1.95 -4.27 6.38
CA SER A 59 -2.59 -3.70 5.19
C SER A 59 -3.05 -2.27 5.47
N SER A 60 -2.74 -1.36 4.55
CA SER A 60 -3.13 0.05 4.64
C SER A 60 -3.11 0.68 3.25
N VAL A 61 -3.07 2.02 3.17
CA VAL A 61 -2.93 2.81 1.95
C VAL A 61 -1.71 3.72 2.10
N THR A 62 -0.96 3.94 1.02
CA THR A 62 0.14 4.92 1.03
C THR A 62 -0.38 6.31 1.39
N ASP A 63 0.30 6.98 2.32
CA ASP A 63 -0.12 8.29 2.81
C ASP A 63 0.24 9.43 1.83
N ALA A 64 -0.06 10.67 2.23
CA ALA A 64 0.19 11.86 1.41
C ALA A 64 1.66 12.22 1.18
N ASN A 65 2.58 11.48 1.80
CA ASN A 65 4.01 11.56 1.55
C ASN A 65 4.51 10.31 0.80
N GLY A 66 3.61 9.43 0.35
CA GLY A 66 3.95 8.14 -0.28
C GLY A 66 4.44 7.09 0.72
N THR A 67 4.25 7.30 2.02
CA THR A 67 4.82 6.43 3.06
C THR A 67 3.97 5.19 3.26
N PHE A 68 4.64 4.05 3.43
CA PHE A 68 4.05 2.79 3.85
C PHE A 68 4.92 2.12 4.93
N GLN A 69 4.31 1.25 5.72
CA GLN A 69 4.96 0.57 6.85
C GLN A 69 5.09 -0.93 6.60
N PHE A 70 6.22 -1.50 7.00
CA PHE A 70 6.53 -2.91 6.86
C PHE A 70 7.29 -3.42 8.09
N ALA A 71 7.26 -4.74 8.32
CA ALA A 71 8.15 -5.39 9.28
C ALA A 71 9.34 -6.00 8.55
N SER A 72 10.51 -6.04 9.20
CA SER A 72 11.74 -6.59 8.62
C SER A 72 11.52 -8.00 8.05
N GLY A 73 11.99 -8.23 6.83
CA GLY A 73 11.88 -9.51 6.12
C GLY A 73 10.57 -9.72 5.36
N ASN A 74 9.59 -8.82 5.49
CA ASN A 74 8.38 -8.88 4.67
C ASN A 74 8.60 -8.22 3.30
N SER A 75 8.05 -8.83 2.26
CA SER A 75 7.77 -8.14 1.00
C SER A 75 6.47 -7.32 1.13
N CYS A 76 6.28 -6.38 0.21
CA CYS A 76 5.06 -5.59 0.11
C CYS A 76 4.43 -5.74 -1.27
N SER A 77 3.10 -5.80 -1.30
CA SER A 77 2.30 -5.83 -2.52
C SER A 77 1.39 -4.61 -2.55
N PHE A 78 1.40 -3.85 -3.64
CA PHE A 78 0.58 -2.66 -3.88
C PHE A 78 -0.48 -2.99 -4.91
N THR A 79 -1.70 -2.53 -4.69
CA THR A 79 -2.80 -2.67 -5.64
C THR A 79 -2.96 -1.40 -6.46
N VAL A 80 -2.82 -1.51 -7.77
CA VAL A 80 -3.01 -0.40 -8.73
C VAL A 80 -4.15 -0.79 -9.67
N GLY A 81 -5.32 -0.20 -9.46
CA GLY A 81 -6.56 -0.66 -10.07
C GLY A 81 -6.85 -2.13 -9.74
N THR A 82 -6.73 -3.01 -10.73
CA THR A 82 -6.89 -4.48 -10.59
C THR A 82 -5.58 -5.25 -10.63
N SER A 83 -4.45 -4.56 -10.72
CA SER A 83 -3.12 -5.17 -10.78
C SER A 83 -2.41 -5.12 -9.44
N THR A 84 -1.44 -6.02 -9.26
CA THR A 84 -0.55 -6.05 -8.10
C THR A 84 0.87 -5.74 -8.53
N LEU A 85 1.55 -4.87 -7.79
CA LEU A 85 2.97 -4.56 -7.91
C LEU A 85 3.68 -5.00 -6.64
N ASN A 86 4.83 -5.67 -6.76
CA ASN A 86 5.54 -6.27 -5.64
C ASN A 86 6.90 -5.62 -5.42
N VAL A 87 7.18 -5.30 -4.15
CA VAL A 87 8.49 -4.86 -3.68
C VAL A 87 9.09 -5.99 -2.84
N ALA A 88 10.25 -6.48 -3.28
CA ALA A 88 10.94 -7.57 -2.61
C ALA A 88 11.47 -7.14 -1.24
N ALA A 89 11.48 -8.06 -0.27
CA ALA A 89 11.98 -7.81 1.08
C ALA A 89 13.44 -7.30 1.10
N ALA A 90 14.25 -7.68 0.11
CA ALA A 90 15.64 -7.22 -0.02
C ALA A 90 15.77 -5.69 -0.22
N LYS A 91 14.76 -5.06 -0.82
CA LYS A 91 14.66 -3.60 -0.98
C LYS A 91 14.11 -2.93 0.29
N LEU A 92 13.50 -3.68 1.20
CA LEU A 92 12.89 -3.20 2.44
C LEU A 92 13.79 -3.57 3.64
N ASN A 93 15.01 -3.05 3.63
CA ASN A 93 16.08 -3.49 4.54
C ASN A 93 16.43 -2.50 5.67
N ALA A 94 15.88 -1.29 5.63
CA ALA A 94 16.13 -0.24 6.63
C ALA A 94 14.90 0.67 6.81
N ASN A 95 14.93 1.53 7.82
CA ASN A 95 13.91 2.56 7.98
C ASN A 95 14.15 3.74 7.03
N ASN A 96 13.07 4.37 6.56
CA ASN A 96 13.04 5.49 5.61
C ASN A 96 13.65 5.17 4.23
N VAL A 97 13.57 3.92 3.78
CA VAL A 97 14.05 3.54 2.44
C VAL A 97 13.13 4.12 1.37
N LYS A 98 13.72 4.55 0.26
CA LYS A 98 13.00 4.99 -0.93
C LYS A 98 12.84 3.82 -1.89
N ILE A 99 11.62 3.64 -2.40
CA ILE A 99 11.27 2.61 -3.37
C ILE A 99 10.84 3.32 -4.64
N THR A 100 11.56 3.08 -5.73
CA THR A 100 11.32 3.67 -7.04
C THR A 100 10.54 2.70 -7.94
N PRO A 101 10.00 3.15 -9.09
CA PRO A 101 9.50 2.26 -10.13
C PRO A 101 10.51 1.17 -10.56
N PHE A 102 11.81 1.46 -10.49
CA PHE A 102 12.88 0.51 -10.79
C PHE A 102 13.08 -0.57 -9.73
N ASP A 103 12.53 -0.39 -8.52
CA ASP A 103 12.52 -1.40 -7.46
C ASP A 103 11.33 -2.36 -7.52
N ILE A 104 10.35 -2.08 -8.37
CA ILE A 104 9.12 -2.86 -8.49
C ILE A 104 9.37 -4.08 -9.36
N THR A 105 9.09 -5.27 -8.82
CA THR A 105 9.45 -6.57 -9.43
C THR A 105 8.90 -6.73 -10.86
N GLU A 106 7.67 -6.29 -11.11
CA GLU A 106 6.99 -6.39 -12.40
C GLU A 106 7.53 -5.41 -13.45
N LEU A 107 8.29 -4.39 -13.02
CA LEU A 107 8.79 -3.31 -13.86
C LEU A 107 10.31 -3.39 -14.07
N ALA A 108 11.06 -3.70 -13.00
CA ALA A 108 12.52 -3.60 -12.90
C ALA A 108 13.31 -4.32 -14.02
N ALA A 109 12.76 -5.38 -14.59
CA ALA A 109 13.42 -6.15 -15.66
C ALA A 109 13.29 -5.50 -17.05
N ASP A 110 12.43 -4.49 -17.21
CA ASP A 110 12.13 -3.86 -18.48
C ASP A 110 11.99 -2.35 -18.30
N THR A 111 13.05 -1.62 -18.68
CA THR A 111 13.11 -0.17 -18.58
C THR A 111 11.96 0.52 -19.32
N ASN A 112 11.50 -0.02 -20.45
CA ASN A 112 10.37 0.57 -21.18
C ASN A 112 9.06 0.41 -20.40
N LYS A 113 8.83 -0.74 -19.74
CA LYS A 113 7.67 -0.89 -18.85
C LYS A 113 7.72 0.06 -17.67
N THR A 114 8.91 0.25 -17.11
CA THR A 114 9.12 1.19 -16.00
C THR A 114 8.78 2.62 -16.41
N ILE A 115 9.27 3.06 -17.58
CA ILE A 115 8.95 4.38 -18.15
C ILE A 115 7.46 4.51 -18.44
N ARG A 116 6.83 3.51 -19.06
CA ARG A 116 5.39 3.53 -19.32
C ARG A 116 4.56 3.58 -18.05
N PHE A 117 5.03 2.94 -16.97
CA PHE A 117 4.38 3.04 -15.66
C PHE A 117 4.47 4.47 -15.12
N MET A 118 5.65 5.11 -15.17
CA MET A 118 5.83 6.52 -14.80
C MET A 118 4.91 7.43 -15.62
N GLN A 119 4.90 7.28 -16.95
CA GLN A 119 3.98 7.99 -17.83
C GLN A 119 2.52 7.81 -17.39
N LEU A 120 2.09 6.58 -17.11
CA LEU A 120 0.72 6.30 -16.71
C LEU A 120 0.36 6.99 -15.40
N VAL A 121 1.17 6.82 -14.35
CA VAL A 121 0.82 7.35 -13.01
C VAL A 121 0.89 8.87 -12.96
N GLN A 122 1.85 9.48 -13.67
CA GLN A 122 1.94 10.93 -13.77
C GLN A 122 0.80 11.53 -14.59
N SER A 123 0.36 10.85 -15.66
CA SER A 123 -0.81 11.31 -16.44
C SER A 123 -2.14 11.19 -15.69
N LEU A 124 -2.19 10.31 -14.69
CA LEU A 124 -3.39 10.08 -13.87
C LEU A 124 -3.42 10.99 -12.63
N ASP A 125 -2.31 11.64 -12.31
CA ASP A 125 -2.24 12.60 -11.24
C ASP A 125 -3.03 13.87 -11.59
N LYS A 126 -3.53 14.55 -10.56
CA LYS A 126 -4.47 15.67 -10.68
C LYS A 126 -3.80 17.04 -10.61
N ALA A 127 -2.64 17.14 -9.96
CA ALA A 127 -2.19 18.41 -9.43
C ALA A 127 -0.68 18.55 -9.56
N ASP A 128 -0.26 19.70 -10.08
CA ASP A 128 1.14 20.13 -10.01
C ASP A 128 1.49 20.57 -8.57
N ASP A 129 1.44 19.63 -7.63
CA ASP A 129 1.71 19.81 -6.20
C ASP A 129 2.93 19.02 -5.70
N GLY A 130 3.68 18.42 -6.63
CA GLY A 130 4.90 17.66 -6.37
C GLY A 130 4.64 16.27 -5.78
N LYS A 131 3.45 15.70 -6.03
CA LYS A 131 3.04 14.36 -5.59
C LYS A 131 2.30 13.65 -6.71
N ILE A 132 1.95 12.39 -6.47
CA ILE A 132 1.10 11.60 -7.36
C ILE A 132 -0.05 11.03 -6.52
N ASP A 133 -1.29 11.44 -6.77
CA ASP A 133 -2.50 10.97 -6.11
C ASP A 133 -3.25 9.94 -6.97
N LEU A 134 -3.13 8.67 -6.59
CA LEU A 134 -3.80 7.55 -7.27
C LEU A 134 -5.07 7.06 -6.58
N THR A 135 -5.63 7.82 -5.62
CA THR A 135 -6.84 7.42 -4.89
C THR A 135 -8.03 7.13 -5.81
N ALA A 136 -8.13 7.81 -6.95
CA ALA A 136 -9.18 7.61 -7.94
C ALA A 136 -9.12 6.25 -8.67
N LEU A 137 -7.99 5.54 -8.60
CA LEU A 137 -7.83 4.20 -9.20
C LEU A 137 -8.43 3.07 -8.37
N SER A 138 -8.77 3.33 -7.10
CA SER A 138 -9.31 2.29 -6.23
C SER A 138 -10.58 1.65 -6.83
N GLY A 139 -10.51 0.34 -7.09
CA GLY A 139 -11.61 -0.42 -7.70
C GLY A 139 -11.80 -0.21 -9.20
N LYS A 140 -10.91 0.50 -9.90
CA LYS A 140 -10.94 0.65 -11.36
C LYS A 140 -10.23 -0.51 -12.04
N THR A 141 -10.73 -0.92 -13.20
CA THR A 141 -10.04 -1.92 -14.04
C THR A 141 -8.80 -1.30 -14.66
N LEU A 142 -7.64 -1.80 -14.26
CA LEU A 142 -6.35 -1.47 -14.86
C LEU A 142 -5.47 -2.71 -14.76
N VAL A 143 -5.14 -3.29 -15.91
CA VAL A 143 -4.32 -4.49 -16.04
C VAL A 143 -2.95 -4.08 -16.56
N LEU A 144 -2.00 -3.86 -15.65
CA LEU A 144 -0.69 -3.28 -15.96
C LEU A 144 0.13 -4.15 -16.91
N THR A 145 0.01 -5.47 -16.84
CA THR A 145 0.70 -6.38 -17.77
C THR A 145 0.33 -6.13 -19.23
N THR A 146 -0.93 -5.78 -19.50
CA THR A 146 -1.40 -5.39 -20.83
C THR A 146 -1.11 -3.92 -21.10
N ALA A 147 -1.45 -3.02 -20.16
CA ALA A 147 -1.29 -1.58 -20.33
C ALA A 147 0.15 -1.17 -20.64
N LEU A 148 1.14 -1.84 -20.04
CA LEU A 148 2.56 -1.47 -20.18
C LEU A 148 3.28 -2.23 -21.32
N ALA A 149 2.57 -3.06 -22.08
CA ALA A 149 3.17 -3.89 -23.12
C ALA A 149 3.79 -3.07 -24.26
N ASP A 150 3.10 -2.00 -24.67
CA ASP A 150 3.53 -1.06 -25.71
C ASP A 150 2.78 0.28 -25.56
N ASP A 151 3.16 1.27 -26.39
CA ASP A 151 2.63 2.63 -26.28
C ASP A 151 1.16 2.74 -26.68
N SER A 152 0.69 1.87 -27.60
CA SER A 152 -0.72 1.83 -28.02
C SER A 152 -1.60 1.29 -26.89
N ASN A 153 -1.15 0.25 -26.21
CA ASN A 153 -1.81 -0.32 -25.05
C ASN A 153 -1.80 0.66 -23.87
N LEU A 154 -0.72 1.40 -23.67
CA LEU A 154 -0.63 2.45 -22.65
C LEU A 154 -1.67 3.54 -22.90
N ALA A 155 -1.72 4.10 -24.11
CA ALA A 155 -2.70 5.12 -24.48
C ALA A 155 -4.16 4.64 -24.33
N THR A 156 -4.41 3.38 -24.71
CA THR A 156 -5.73 2.74 -24.54
C THR A 156 -6.09 2.58 -23.07
N ALA A 157 -5.17 2.09 -22.25
CA ALA A 157 -5.39 1.90 -20.82
C ALA A 157 -5.64 3.24 -20.12
N PHE A 158 -4.84 4.27 -20.41
CA PHE A 158 -5.05 5.62 -19.90
C PHE A 158 -6.45 6.13 -20.26
N THR A 159 -6.82 6.08 -21.53
CA THR A 159 -8.16 6.53 -21.99
C THR A 159 -9.29 5.80 -21.27
N ASN A 160 -9.17 4.49 -21.08
CA ASN A 160 -10.18 3.68 -20.39
C ASN A 160 -10.27 4.04 -18.90
N VAL A 161 -9.14 4.26 -18.24
CA VAL A 161 -9.10 4.66 -16.82
C VAL A 161 -9.71 6.05 -16.65
N VAL A 162 -9.36 7.01 -17.52
CA VAL A 162 -9.95 8.36 -17.52
C VAL A 162 -11.47 8.28 -17.74
N ALA A 163 -11.94 7.53 -18.73
CA ALA A 163 -13.36 7.33 -18.99
C ALA A 163 -14.11 6.67 -17.82
N ALA A 164 -13.43 5.85 -17.03
CA ALA A 164 -13.96 5.24 -15.82
C ALA A 164 -13.92 6.18 -14.58
N GLY A 165 -13.47 7.43 -14.73
CA GLY A 165 -13.29 8.39 -13.63
C GLY A 165 -12.09 8.05 -12.74
N GLY A 166 -11.04 7.47 -13.31
CA GLY A 166 -9.76 7.19 -12.65
C GLY A 166 -8.82 8.39 -12.55
N THR A 167 -9.24 9.53 -13.10
CA THR A 167 -8.74 10.88 -12.81
C THR A 167 -9.95 11.78 -12.49
N THR A 168 -9.75 12.89 -11.78
CA THR A 168 -10.81 13.89 -11.56
C THR A 168 -10.68 15.12 -12.43
N ASP A 169 -9.65 15.19 -13.27
CA ASP A 169 -9.35 16.34 -14.09
C ASP A 169 -9.63 16.06 -15.56
N ALA A 170 -9.78 17.15 -16.33
CA ALA A 170 -10.05 17.10 -17.76
C ALA A 170 -8.79 16.83 -18.59
N GLU A 171 -7.67 16.47 -17.94
CA GLU A 171 -6.44 16.14 -18.65
C GLU A 171 -6.62 14.79 -19.36
N THR A 172 -6.70 14.87 -20.68
CA THR A 172 -6.92 13.72 -21.56
C THR A 172 -5.66 13.34 -22.31
N THR A 173 -4.51 13.86 -21.90
CA THR A 173 -3.23 13.66 -22.58
C THR A 173 -2.30 12.83 -21.73
N LEU A 174 -1.76 11.79 -22.34
CA LEU A 174 -0.72 10.98 -21.74
C LEU A 174 0.61 11.76 -21.77
N VAL A 175 1.26 11.86 -20.62
CA VAL A 175 2.62 12.38 -20.44
C VAL A 175 3.60 11.59 -21.32
N THR A 176 4.52 12.29 -21.98
CA THR A 176 5.55 11.66 -22.82
C THR A 176 6.61 10.96 -21.98
N ALA A 177 7.38 10.06 -22.58
CA ALA A 177 8.44 9.34 -21.89
C ALA A 177 9.53 10.29 -21.33
N VAL A 178 9.87 11.35 -22.07
CA VAL A 178 10.84 12.37 -21.65
C VAL A 178 10.32 13.20 -20.50
N GLU A 179 9.05 13.63 -20.56
CA GLU A 179 8.42 14.37 -19.47
C GLU A 179 8.36 13.50 -18.21
N ALA A 180 8.02 12.22 -18.35
CA ALA A 180 7.95 11.29 -17.23
C ALA A 180 9.30 11.12 -16.52
N LEU A 181 10.37 10.93 -17.29
CA LEU A 181 11.73 10.83 -16.76
C LEU A 181 12.23 12.15 -16.15
N THR A 182 11.91 13.27 -16.80
CA THR A 182 12.29 14.60 -16.33
C THR A 182 11.61 14.91 -15.00
N HIS A 183 10.31 14.61 -14.90
CA HIS A 183 9.56 14.73 -13.66
C HIS A 183 10.21 13.89 -12.57
N PHE A 184 10.39 12.57 -12.79
CA PHE A 184 11.00 11.64 -11.84
C PHE A 184 12.35 12.15 -11.30
N VAL A 185 13.24 12.63 -12.18
CA VAL A 185 14.54 13.16 -11.74
C VAL A 185 14.39 14.46 -10.97
N SER A 186 13.51 15.36 -11.42
CA SER A 186 13.34 16.67 -10.79
C SER A 186 12.69 16.61 -9.40
N THR A 187 11.83 15.61 -9.16
CA THR A 187 11.12 15.40 -7.89
C THR A 187 11.92 14.57 -6.90
N ASN A 188 12.99 13.90 -7.33
CA ASN A 188 13.86 13.09 -6.47
C ASN A 188 15.29 13.64 -6.46
N THR A 189 15.59 14.49 -5.48
CA THR A 189 16.93 15.09 -5.33
C THR A 189 17.94 14.21 -4.60
N ASP A 190 17.55 13.03 -4.13
CA ASP A 190 18.45 12.09 -3.48
C ASP A 190 19.31 11.37 -4.54
N PRO A 191 20.64 11.54 -4.56
CA PRO A 191 21.48 10.92 -5.58
C PRO A 191 21.33 9.40 -5.66
N THR A 192 21.06 8.74 -4.52
CA THR A 192 20.91 7.27 -4.51
C THR A 192 19.67 6.79 -5.24
N VAL A 193 18.68 7.66 -5.44
CA VAL A 193 17.46 7.36 -6.21
C VAL A 193 17.73 7.45 -7.71
N ILE A 194 18.56 8.41 -8.13
CA ILE A 194 18.90 8.62 -9.54
C ILE A 194 19.82 7.49 -10.05
N GLU A 195 20.64 6.90 -9.16
CA GLU A 195 21.48 5.74 -9.47
C GLU A 195 20.68 4.49 -9.92
N ASP A 196 19.38 4.41 -9.63
CA ASP A 196 18.53 3.31 -10.10
C ASP A 196 18.21 3.40 -11.61
N ILE A 197 18.37 4.58 -12.22
CA ILE A 197 18.14 4.77 -13.65
C ILE A 197 19.33 4.18 -14.43
N PRO A 198 19.09 3.35 -15.47
CA PRO A 198 20.19 2.84 -16.30
C PRO A 198 21.05 3.97 -16.87
N THR A 199 22.37 3.85 -16.72
CA THR A 199 23.33 4.91 -17.09
C THR A 199 23.46 5.13 -18.59
N ASP A 200 23.06 4.14 -19.39
CA ASP A 200 23.01 4.19 -20.85
C ASP A 200 21.62 4.53 -21.40
N LEU A 201 20.66 4.85 -20.53
CA LEU A 201 19.30 5.19 -20.95
C LEU A 201 19.29 6.49 -21.75
N VAL A 202 18.83 6.40 -23.00
CA VAL A 202 18.57 7.53 -23.89
C VAL A 202 17.16 7.43 -24.42
N VAL A 203 16.36 8.47 -24.22
CA VAL A 203 14.95 8.53 -24.65
C VAL A 203 14.71 9.86 -25.34
N ASP A 204 14.48 9.85 -26.66
CA ASP A 204 14.19 11.05 -27.47
C ASP A 204 15.13 12.25 -27.18
N GLY A 205 16.43 11.98 -27.01
CA GLY A 205 17.45 12.99 -26.73
C GLY A 205 17.60 13.36 -25.24
N TRP A 206 16.73 12.86 -24.37
CA TRP A 206 16.97 12.82 -22.93
C TRP A 206 18.10 11.83 -22.63
N VAL A 207 19.02 12.23 -21.75
CA VAL A 207 20.16 11.44 -21.30
C VAL A 207 20.14 11.46 -19.78
N ASN A 208 20.37 10.31 -19.15
CA ASN A 208 20.49 10.20 -17.70
C ASN A 208 21.56 11.19 -17.18
N PRO A 209 21.20 12.13 -16.28
CA PRO A 209 22.11 13.20 -15.83
C PRO A 209 23.28 12.75 -14.94
#